data_AF-A0A2P0QIM8-F1
#
_entry.id   AF-A0A2P0QIM8-F1
#
_cell.length_a   1.000
_cell.length_b   1.000
_cell.length_c   1.000
_cell.angle_alpha   90.00
_cell.angle_beta   90.00
_cell.angle_gamma   90.00
#
_symmetry.space_group_name_H-M   'P 1'
#
loop_
_entity.id
_entity.type
_entity.pdbx_description
1 polymer ?
#
loop_
_entity_poly.entity_id
_entity_poly.type
_entity_poly.pdbx_seq_one_letter_code
_entity_poly.pdbx_strand_id
1 'polypeptide(L)' 'SAAGNRHESRGGHAREDYPNREDANWMKHTLTWLIDDTIKIDYRPVHLYTLTDDVDVIPPKERIY' A
#
# COMPACT_ATOMS: atom_id res chain seq x y z
N SER A 1 4.14 6.42 -13.88
CA SER A 1 3.40 5.15 -13.69
C SER A 1 3.08 4.98 -12.20
N ALA A 2 2.02 4.25 -11.85
CA ALA A 2 1.68 4.01 -10.44
C ALA A 2 2.79 3.29 -9.67
N ALA A 3 3.50 2.36 -10.33
CA ALA A 3 4.66 1.66 -9.77
C ALA A 3 5.83 2.60 -9.45
N GLY A 4 6.12 3.58 -10.32
CA GLY A 4 7.19 4.55 -10.08
C GLY A 4 6.91 5.48 -8.90
N ASN A 5 5.63 5.80 -8.67
CA ASN A 5 5.21 6.67 -7.57
C ASN A 5 5.13 5.96 -6.22
N ARG A 6 5.25 4.63 -6.15
CA ARG A 6 5.29 3.87 -4.88
C ARG A 6 6.75 3.59 -4.52
N HIS A 7 7.23 4.20 -3.45
CA HIS A 7 8.63 4.13 -3.01
C HIS A 7 8.79 3.09 -1.88
N GLU A 8 8.28 1.87 -2.08
CA GLU A 8 8.47 0.74 -1.18
C GLU A 8 8.43 -0.59 -1.95
N SER A 9 8.78 -1.68 -1.29
CA SER A 9 8.51 -3.04 -1.78
C SER A 9 7.48 -3.73 -0.89
N ARG A 10 6.47 -4.35 -1.52
CA ARG A 10 5.41 -5.08 -0.83
C ARG A 10 4.81 -6.17 -1.72
N GLY A 11 4.94 -7.42 -1.29
CA GLY A 11 4.32 -8.56 -1.98
C GLY A 11 4.88 -8.72 -3.40
N GLY A 12 4.01 -8.61 -4.42
CA GLY A 12 4.39 -8.71 -5.84
C GLY A 12 4.97 -7.42 -6.45
N HIS A 13 5.00 -6.31 -5.71
CA HIS A 13 5.68 -5.08 -6.11
C HIS A 13 7.04 -5.01 -5.44
N ALA A 14 8.12 -5.22 -6.19
CA ALA A 14 9.49 -5.20 -5.70
C ALA A 14 10.30 -4.14 -6.43
N ARG A 15 11.05 -3.35 -5.68
CA ARG A 15 11.89 -2.25 -6.14
C ARG A 15 13.28 -2.40 -5.53
N GLU A 16 14.30 -2.45 -6.37
CA GLU A 16 15.70 -2.54 -5.90
C GLU A 16 16.16 -1.26 -5.18
N ASP A 17 15.62 -0.10 -5.57
CA ASP A 17 15.90 1.19 -4.95
C ASP A 17 15.10 1.44 -3.65
N TYR A 18 14.05 0.64 -3.39
CA TYR A 18 13.27 0.65 -2.16
C TYR A 18 12.91 -0.78 -1.73
N PRO A 19 13.87 -1.56 -1.22
CA PRO A 19 13.71 -3.01 -1.02
C PRO A 19 12.81 -3.39 0.16
N ASN A 20 12.59 -2.47 1.10
CA ASN A 20 11.89 -2.74 2.35
C ASN A 20 10.42 -2.31 2.28
N ARG A 21 9.60 -2.93 3.13
CA ARG A 21 8.22 -2.51 3.37
C ARG A 21 8.20 -1.28 4.27
N GLU A 22 7.46 -0.24 3.88
CA GLU A 22 7.41 1.02 4.63
C GLU A 22 5.97 1.35 5.05
N ASP A 23 5.54 0.73 6.15
CA ASP A 23 4.16 0.85 6.63
C ASP A 23 3.77 2.26 7.07
N ALA A 24 4.72 3.08 7.54
CA ALA A 24 4.43 4.45 7.99
C ALA A 24 3.85 5.33 6.87
N ASN A 25 4.38 5.21 5.64
CA ASN A 25 4.01 6.07 4.52
C ASN A 25 3.20 5.36 3.43
N TRP A 26 3.29 4.02 3.32
CA TRP A 26 2.72 3.25 2.22
C TRP A 26 1.66 2.22 2.63
N MET A 27 1.19 2.26 3.87
CA MET A 27 -0.02 1.55 4.30
C MET A 27 -1.30 2.20 3.74
N LYS A 28 -1.38 2.25 2.41
CA LYS A 28 -2.45 2.87 1.62
C LYS A 28 -2.62 2.16 0.28
N HIS A 29 -3.85 2.16 -0.21
CA HIS A 29 -4.21 1.75 -1.56
C HIS A 29 -3.89 2.86 -2.55
N THR A 30 -3.22 2.52 -3.66
CA THR A 30 -3.06 3.42 -4.80
C THR A 30 -4.30 3.33 -5.69
N LEU A 31 -4.93 4.46 -5.97
CA LEU A 31 -6.06 4.59 -6.88
C LEU A 31 -5.62 5.35 -8.11
N THR A 32 -5.98 4.88 -9.30
CA THR A 32 -5.61 5.51 -10.57
C THR A 32 -6.81 5.66 -11.49
N TRP A 33 -6.95 6.83 -12.09
CA TRP A 33 -7.98 7.14 -13.09
C TRP A 33 -7.31 7.65 -14.36
N LEU A 34 -7.90 7.32 -15.50
CA LEU A 34 -7.58 7.95 -16.78
C LEU A 34 -8.69 8.96 -17.09
N ILE A 35 -8.33 10.24 -17.17
CA ILE A 35 -9.24 11.36 -17.42
C ILE A 35 -8.63 12.16 -18.56
N ASP A 36 -9.29 12.22 -19.72
CA ASP A 36 -8.86 13.00 -20.88
C ASP A 36 -7.37 12.81 -21.21
N ASP A 37 -6.95 11.54 -21.39
CA ASP A 37 -5.57 11.10 -21.62
C ASP A 37 -4.54 11.44 -20.51
N THR A 38 -5.01 12.01 -19.39
CA THR A 38 -4.20 12.30 -18.21
C THR A 38 -4.44 11.26 -17.12
N ILE A 39 -3.36 10.76 -16.53
CA ILE A 39 -3.43 9.81 -15.41
C ILE A 39 -3.50 10.59 -14.10
N LYS A 40 -4.62 10.49 -13.38
CA LYS A 40 -4.74 10.94 -11.99
C LYS A 40 -4.42 9.81 -11.04
N ILE A 41 -3.61 10.08 -10.02
CA ILE A 41 -3.24 9.12 -8.97
C ILE A 41 -3.63 9.74 -7.63
N ASP A 42 -4.29 8.93 -6.80
CA ASP A 42 -4.68 9.30 -5.44
C ASP A 42 -4.47 8.11 -4.51
N TYR A 43 -4.63 8.32 -3.21
CA TYR A 43 -4.38 7.30 -2.20
C TYR A 43 -5.51 7.24 -1.17
N ARG A 44 -5.84 6.02 -0.75
CA ARG A 44 -6.80 5.78 0.34
C ARG A 44 -6.15 4.97 1.46
N PRO A 45 -6.30 5.36 2.74
CA PRO A 45 -5.74 4.61 3.86
C PRO A 45 -6.33 3.19 3.97
N VAL A 46 -5.52 2.25 4.44
CA VAL A 46 -5.99 0.91 4.79
C VAL A 46 -6.77 0.99 6.10
N HIS A 47 -7.87 0.23 6.21
CA HIS A 47 -8.64 0.14 7.44
C HIS A 47 -7.98 -0.89 8.37
N LEU A 48 -7.53 -0.44 9.55
CA LEU A 48 -6.92 -1.28 10.59
C LEU A 48 -7.91 -1.55 11.73
N TYR A 49 -9.14 -1.93 11.40
CA TYR A 49 -10.17 -2.28 12.36
C TYR A 49 -11.01 -3.45 11.85
N THR A 50 -11.50 -4.26 12.78
CA THR A 50 -12.45 -5.35 12.52
C THR A 50 -13.89 -4.82 12.61
N LEU A 51 -14.86 -5.54 12.04
CA LEU A 51 -16.28 -5.15 12.10
C LEU A 51 -16.92 -5.48 13.46
N THR A 52 -16.36 -6.44 14.19
CA THR A 52 -16.79 -6.87 15.52
C THR A 52 -15.57 -7.07 16.42
N ASP A 53 -15.81 -7.09 17.73
CA ASP A 53 -14.78 -7.30 18.76
C ASP A 53 -14.47 -8.79 19.00
N ASP A 54 -15.00 -9.69 18.15
CA ASP A 54 -14.77 -11.13 18.29
C ASP A 54 -13.31 -11.53 18.04
N VAL A 55 -12.58 -10.70 17.30
CA VAL A 55 -11.17 -10.93 16.94
C VAL A 55 -10.42 -9.60 16.96
N ASP A 56 -9.28 -9.60 17.65
CA ASP A 56 -8.37 -8.45 17.68
C ASP A 56 -7.72 -8.18 16.32
N VAL A 57 -7.43 -6.90 16.06
CA VAL A 57 -6.70 -6.48 14.86
C VAL A 57 -5.28 -7.03 14.90
N ILE A 58 -4.89 -7.78 13.87
CA ILE A 58 -3.51 -8.27 13.73
C ILE A 58 -2.63 -7.09 13.28
N PRO A 59 -1.64 -6.66 14.08
CA PRO A 59 -0.81 -5.53 13.73
C PRO A 59 0.09 -5.86 12.53
N PRO A 60 0.46 -4.86 11.72
CA PRO A 60 1.37 -5.06 10.60
C PRO A 60 2.73 -5.57 11.09
N LYS A 61 3.14 -6.76 10.64
CA LYS A 61 4.46 -7.34 10.91
C LYS A 61 5.15 -7.69 9.60
N GLU A 62 6.44 -7.41 9.50
CA GLU A 62 7.23 -7.76 8.31
C GLU A 62 7.12 -9.27 8.03
N ARG A 63 6.91 -9.64 6.77
CA ARG A 63 6.72 -11.03 6.36
C ARG A 63 8.06 -11.61 5.92
N ILE A 64 8.69 -12.37 6.81
CA ILE A 64 9.91 -13.14 6.56
C ILE A 64 9.49 -14.60 6.32
N TYR A 65 10.07 -15.24 5.30
CA TYR A 65 9.85 -16.65 4.97
C TYR A 65 10.94 -17.54 5.56
#